data_AF-A0A2D5U5W1-F1
#
_entry.id   AF-A0A2D5U5W1-F1
#
_cell.length_a   1.000
_cell.length_b   1.000
_cell.length_c   1.000
_cell.angle_alpha   90.00
_cell.angle_beta   90.00
_cell.angle_gamma   90.00
#
_symmetry.space_group_name_H-M   'P 1'
#
loop_
_entity.id
_entity.type
_entity.pdbx_description
1 polymer ?
#
loop_
_entity_poly.entity_id
_entity_poly.type
_entity_poly.pdbx_seq_one_letter_code
_entity_poly.pdbx_strand_id
1 'polypeptide(L)'
;MPLSQRLKIGKVIVSIVWLFIVVSVIEPSQVPFSYVFQGIGIFLVVSHIIEIVVFKKRMRGPRDYLLTMLFGALQLKTIRIAA
;
A
#
# COMPACT_ATOMS: atom_id res chain seq x y z
N MET A 1 18.99 12.24 -3.36
CA MET A 1 17.63 12.08 -3.90
C MET A 1 16.60 12.59 -2.89
N PRO A 2 15.75 13.57 -3.26
CA PRO A 2 14.78 14.19 -2.35
C PRO A 2 13.75 13.19 -1.81
N LEU A 3 13.24 13.43 -0.59
CA LEU A 3 12.27 12.55 0.07
C LEU A 3 11.00 12.35 -0.76
N SER A 4 10.52 13.40 -1.43
CA SER A 4 9.37 13.34 -2.33
C SER A 4 9.56 12.33 -3.47
N GLN A 5 10.77 12.27 -4.04
CA GLN A 5 11.11 11.29 -5.08
C GLN A 5 11.21 9.88 -4.51
N ARG A 6 11.77 9.70 -3.30
CA ARG A 6 11.78 8.39 -2.61
C ARG A 6 10.37 7.86 -2.37
N LEU A 7 9.45 8.73 -1.94
CA LEU A 7 8.04 8.36 -1.74
C LEU A 7 7.34 7.99 -3.06
N LYS A 8 7.60 8.73 -4.14
CA LYS A 8 7.08 8.40 -5.47
C LYS A 8 7.56 7.04 -5.95
N ILE A 9 8.87 6.77 -5.87
CA ILE A 9 9.43 5.47 -6.26
C ILE A 9 8.83 4.35 -5.41
N GLY A 10 8.74 4.54 -4.08
CA GLY A 10 8.12 3.56 -3.20
C GLY A 10 6.68 3.24 -3.58
N LYS A 11 5.87 4.26 -3.91
CA LYS A 11 4.48 4.06 -4.36
C LYS A 11 4.41 3.31 -5.68
N VAL A 12 5.31 3.59 -6.64
CA VAL A 12 5.39 2.84 -7.90
C VAL A 12 5.69 1.37 -7.65
N ILE A 13 6.67 1.07 -6.79
CA ILE A 13 7.03 -0.31 -6.43
C ILE A 13 5.83 -1.03 -5.79
N VAL A 14 5.16 -0.40 -4.81
CA VAL A 14 3.99 -0.98 -4.15
C VAL A 14 2.83 -1.20 -5.13
N SER A 15 2.61 -0.31 -6.08
CA SER A 15 1.61 -0.52 -7.15
C SER A 15 1.92 -1.76 -8.00
N ILE A 16 3.19 -2.00 -8.32
CA ILE A 16 3.60 -3.21 -9.05
C ILE A 16 3.34 -4.45 -8.19
N VAL A 17 3.66 -4.40 -6.90
CA VAL A 17 3.37 -5.51 -5.96
C VAL A 17 1.87 -5.79 -5.90
N TRP A 18 1.02 -4.76 -5.82
CA TRP A 18 -0.43 -4.93 -5.89
C TRP A 18 -0.90 -5.60 -7.18
N LEU A 19 -0.30 -5.27 -8.32
CA LEU A 19 -0.61 -5.93 -9.58
C LEU A 19 -0.32 -7.44 -9.49
N PHE A 20 0.86 -7.83 -8.99
CA PHE A 20 1.20 -9.24 -8.79
C PHE A 20 0.25 -9.93 -7.80
N ILE A 21 -0.14 -9.25 -6.72
CA ILE A 21 -1.13 -9.76 -5.76
C ILE A 21 -2.47 -10.03 -6.47
N VAL A 22 -3.00 -9.06 -7.21
CA VAL A 22 -4.27 -9.20 -7.93
C VAL A 22 -4.22 -10.37 -8.92
N VAL A 23 -3.17 -10.44 -9.75
CA VAL A 23 -3.03 -11.55 -10.71
C VAL A 23 -2.90 -12.88 -9.96
N SER A 24 -2.13 -12.95 -8.86
CA SER A 24 -1.98 -14.18 -8.08
C SER A 24 -3.27 -14.66 -7.41
N VAL A 25 -4.24 -13.78 -7.17
CA VAL A 25 -5.55 -14.12 -6.60
C VAL A 25 -6.52 -14.56 -7.69
N ILE A 26 -6.56 -13.86 -8.83
CA ILE A 26 -7.52 -14.12 -9.92
C ILE A 26 -7.10 -15.32 -10.75
N GLU A 27 -5.83 -15.38 -11.13
CA GLU A 27 -5.27 -16.43 -11.99
C GLU A 27 -3.92 -16.91 -11.41
N PRO A 28 -3.97 -17.74 -10.34
CA PRO A 28 -2.77 -18.16 -9.62
C PRO A 28 -1.78 -18.95 -10.49
N SER A 29 -2.24 -19.56 -11.59
CA SER A 29 -1.41 -20.36 -12.50
C SER A 29 -0.38 -19.53 -13.29
N GLN A 30 -0.64 -18.22 -13.48
CA GLN A 30 0.22 -17.32 -14.24
C GLN A 30 1.34 -16.70 -13.41
N VAL A 31 1.29 -16.84 -12.07
CA VAL A 31 2.25 -16.24 -11.14
C VAL A 31 3.02 -17.33 -10.42
N PRO A 32 4.34 -17.45 -10.67
CA PRO A 32 5.20 -18.33 -9.89
C PRO A 32 5.10 -17.99 -8.40
N PHE A 33 4.96 -19.01 -7.55
CA PHE A 33 4.81 -18.85 -6.09
C PHE A 33 3.62 -17.94 -5.69
N SER A 34 2.48 -18.06 -6.38
CA SER A 34 1.26 -17.27 -6.13
C SER A 34 0.85 -17.17 -4.65
N TYR A 35 1.00 -18.24 -3.87
CA TYR A 35 0.72 -18.25 -2.42
C TYR A 35 1.55 -17.22 -1.63
N VAL A 36 2.78 -16.92 -2.06
CA VAL A 36 3.62 -15.88 -1.43
C VAL A 36 3.00 -14.51 -1.66
N PHE A 37 2.59 -14.20 -2.89
CA PHE A 37 1.94 -12.92 -3.20
C PHE A 37 0.59 -12.78 -2.50
N GLN A 38 -0.22 -13.85 -2.44
CA GLN A 38 -1.46 -13.85 -1.66
C GLN A 38 -1.19 -13.56 -0.17
N GLY A 39 -0.17 -14.21 0.41
CA GLY A 39 0.27 -13.96 1.79
C GLY A 39 0.74 -12.51 2.02
N ILE A 40 1.52 -11.96 1.09
CA ILE A 40 1.92 -10.55 1.10
C ILE A 40 0.68 -9.64 1.02
N GLY A 41 -0.28 -9.97 0.17
CA GLY A 41 -1.54 -9.23 0.05
C GLY A 41 -2.31 -9.19 1.37
N ILE A 42 -2.48 -10.34 2.02
CA ILE A 42 -3.12 -10.42 3.35
C ILE A 42 -2.34 -9.57 4.36
N PHE A 43 -1.01 -9.71 4.40
CA PHE A 43 -0.15 -8.94 5.29
C PHE A 43 -0.28 -7.44 5.07
N LEU A 44 -0.26 -6.97 3.82
CA LEU A 44 -0.41 -5.55 3.48
C LEU A 44 -1.79 -5.02 3.87
N VAL A 45 -2.86 -5.76 3.57
CA VAL A 45 -4.23 -5.39 3.96
C VAL A 45 -4.32 -5.20 5.48
N VAL A 46 -3.87 -6.18 6.25
CA VAL A 46 -3.92 -6.13 7.72
C VAL A 46 -3.05 -4.98 8.25
N SER A 47 -1.83 -4.84 7.73
CA SER A 47 -0.91 -3.78 8.11
C SER A 47 -1.51 -2.39 7.84
N HIS A 48 -2.10 -2.17 6.67
CA HIS A 48 -2.68 -0.89 6.30
C HIS A 48 -3.96 -0.58 7.08
N ILE A 49 -4.76 -1.58 7.43
CA ILE A 49 -5.90 -1.40 8.36
C ILE A 49 -5.40 -0.93 9.72
N ILE A 50 -4.35 -1.55 10.27
CA ILE A 50 -3.74 -1.12 11.54
C ILE A 50 -3.24 0.32 11.43
N GLU A 51 -2.55 0.67 10.34
CA GLU A 51 -2.09 2.03 10.09
C GLU A 51 -3.25 3.04 10.02
N ILE A 52 -4.35 2.70 9.34
CA ILE A 52 -5.55 3.53 9.30
C ILE A 52 -6.10 3.74 10.70
N VAL A 53 -6.26 2.68 11.49
CA VAL A 53 -6.84 2.75 12.85
C VAL A 53 -5.97 3.59 13.78
N VAL A 54 -4.65 3.37 13.76
CA VAL A 54 -3.68 4.07 14.60
C VAL A 54 -3.55 5.55 14.21
N PHE A 55 -3.54 5.84 12.91
CA PHE A 55 -3.30 7.20 12.40
C PHE A 55 -4.57 7.92 11.90
N LYS A 56 -5.77 7.43 12.21
CA LYS A 56 -7.04 7.99 11.74
C LYS A 56 -7.19 9.50 11.98
N LYS A 57 -6.66 10.02 13.10
CA LYS A 57 -6.70 11.45 13.44
C LYS A 57 -5.95 12.35 12.43
N ARG A 58 -5.05 11.77 11.63
CA ARG A 58 -4.30 12.48 10.59
C ARG A 58 -5.01 12.50 9.25
N MET A 59 -6.06 11.71 9.06
CA MET A 59 -6.77 11.59 7.78
C MET A 59 -7.81 12.70 7.66
N ARG A 60 -7.78 13.43 6.54
CA ARG A 60 -8.62 14.61 6.31
C ARG A 60 -9.92 14.28 5.56
N GLY A 61 -9.99 13.12 4.92
CA GLY A 61 -11.18 12.66 4.20
C GLY A 61 -11.02 11.28 3.58
N PRO A 62 -12.06 10.75 2.90
CA PRO A 62 -12.10 9.39 2.38
C PRO A 62 -10.91 9.02 1.48
N ARG A 63 -10.38 10.00 0.74
CA ARG A 63 -9.20 9.83 -0.12
C ARG A 63 -7.96 9.39 0.67
N ASP A 64 -7.76 9.91 1.88
CA ASP A 64 -6.60 9.53 2.69
C ASP A 64 -6.71 8.09 3.19
N TYR A 65 -7.93 7.63 3.53
CA TYR A 65 -8.18 6.23 3.87
C TYR A 65 -7.88 5.30 2.70
N LEU A 66 -8.39 5.61 1.51
CA LEU A 66 -8.16 4.81 0.30
C LEU A 66 -6.67 4.76 -0.06
N LEU A 67 -5.99 5.91 -0.04
CA LEU A 67 -4.57 5.96 -0.38
C LEU A 67 -3.69 5.32 0.70
N THR A 68 -4.07 5.38 1.97
CA THR A 68 -3.36 4.63 3.03
C THR A 68 -3.65 3.13 2.90
N MET A 69 -4.83 2.72 2.45
CA MET A 69 -5.09 1.31 2.16
C MET A 69 -4.22 0.77 1.01
N LEU A 70 -3.87 1.62 0.04
CA LEU A 70 -3.03 1.23 -1.10
C LEU A 70 -1.52 1.35 -0.80
N PHE A 71 -1.10 2.35 -0.03
CA PHE A 71 0.31 2.72 0.11
C PHE A 71 0.82 2.77 1.56
N GLY A 72 -0.05 2.55 2.53
CA GLY A 72 0.27 2.50 3.95
C GLY A 72 1.05 3.70 4.48
N ALA A 73 2.13 3.42 5.22
CA ALA A 73 3.08 4.39 5.72
C ALA A 73 3.61 5.38 4.65
N LEU A 74 3.69 5.00 3.38
CA LEU A 74 4.13 5.93 2.32
C LEU A 74 3.12 7.05 2.12
N GLN A 75 1.82 6.74 2.21
CA GLN A 75 0.78 7.78 2.19
C GLN A 75 0.79 8.59 3.48
N LEU A 76 0.94 7.96 4.64
CA LEU A 76 1.01 8.70 5.92
C LEU A 76 2.17 9.70 5.95
N LYS A 77 3.34 9.33 5.41
CA LYS A 77 4.48 10.24 5.24
C LYS A 77 4.17 11.37 4.25
N THR A 78 3.39 11.08 3.20
CA THR A 78 2.94 12.12 2.24
C THR A 78 2.02 13.12 2.92
N ILE A 79 1.04 12.65 3.71
CA ILE A 79 0.10 13.52 4.45
C ILE A 79 0.85 14.41 5.46
N ARG A 80 1.85 13.85 6.18
CA ARG A 80 2.67 14.61 7.13
C ARG A 80 3.43 15.78 6.50
N ILE A 81 3.84 15.67 5.24
CA ILE A 81 4.55 16.76 4.53
C ILE A 81 3.56 17.85 4.08
N ALA A 82 2.31 17.48 3.81
CA ALA A 82 1.24 18.40 3.40
C ALA A 82 0.44 19.00 4.59
N ALA A 83 0.92 18.79 5.82
CA ALA A 83 0.36 19.30 7.06
C ALA A 83 1.32 20.28 7.70
#